data_AF-A0A2S1XCT2-F1
#
_entry.id   AF-A0A2S1XCT2-F1
#
_cell.length_a   1.000
_cell.length_b   1.000
_cell.length_c   1.000
_cell.angle_alpha   90.00
_cell.angle_beta   90.00
_cell.angle_gamma   90.00
#
_symmetry.space_group_name_H-M   'P 1'
#
loop_
_entity.id
_entity.type
_entity.pdbx_description
1 polymer ?
#
loop_
_entity_poly.entity_id
_entity_poly.type
_entity_poly.pdbx_seq_one_letter_code
_entity_poly.pdbx_strand_id
1 'polypeptide(L)'
;MPRGRRLLPLAPLALKTWPDVDRHAWEMARAGSDPLDDPGLAAHWRAVTADHTVLCYGHWLAWLADQSLLDPVLPPDGRITRERVHGYLAYLRRSLAPKSIATMITRLHEAVRVMAPGADIGWLRTAASRLEAQAVPARSKMDRLVETNRLVEAGLRLMSEAQSKRNPRTRASTTATDC
;
A
#
# COMPACT_ATOMS: atom_id res chain seq x y z
N MET A 1 -20.34 -7.30 -6.91
CA MET A 1 -19.68 -7.61 -5.63
C MET A 1 -18.70 -6.49 -5.27
N PRO A 2 -19.01 -5.60 -4.31
CA PRO A 2 -18.03 -4.63 -3.83
C PRO A 2 -16.96 -5.40 -3.07
N ARG A 3 -15.74 -5.47 -3.61
CA ARG A 3 -14.63 -6.15 -2.93
C ARG A 3 -14.17 -5.22 -1.81
N GLY A 4 -14.53 -5.56 -0.58
CA GLY A 4 -13.97 -4.96 0.63
C GLY A 4 -12.44 -4.91 0.56
N ARG A 5 -11.84 -3.94 1.23
CA ARG A 5 -10.39 -3.74 1.29
C ARG A 5 -9.73 -5.09 1.61
N ARG A 6 -8.97 -5.62 0.66
CA ARG A 6 -8.22 -6.88 0.81
C ARG A 6 -7.08 -6.63 1.79
N LEU A 7 -7.31 -6.94 3.05
CA LEU A 7 -6.32 -6.82 4.12
C LEU A 7 -5.63 -8.17 4.32
N LEU A 8 -4.35 -8.14 4.71
CA LEU A 8 -3.67 -9.34 5.17
C LEU A 8 -4.25 -9.76 6.54
N PRO A 9 -4.40 -11.07 6.81
CA PRO A 9 -4.89 -11.55 8.10
C PRO A 9 -4.00 -11.15 9.27
N LEU A 10 -2.68 -11.20 9.09
CA LEU A 10 -1.71 -10.83 10.11
C LEU A 10 -1.49 -9.31 10.09
N ALA A 11 -1.64 -8.69 11.26
CA ALA A 11 -1.23 -7.31 11.47
C ALA A 11 0.30 -7.19 11.33
N PRO A 12 0.81 -6.08 10.75
CA PRO A 12 2.25 -5.87 10.63
C PRO A 12 2.86 -5.62 12.01
N LEU A 13 4.08 -6.11 12.24
CA LEU A 13 4.85 -5.71 13.42
C LEU A 13 5.16 -4.21 13.32
N ALA A 14 4.84 -3.47 14.38
CA ALA A 14 5.20 -2.07 14.50
C ALA A 14 6.72 -1.93 14.63
N LEU A 15 7.30 -0.84 14.12
CA LEU A 15 8.75 -0.61 14.15
C LEU A 15 9.37 -0.79 15.54
N LYS A 16 8.69 -0.34 16.59
CA LYS A 16 9.11 -0.49 18.00
C LYS A 16 9.17 -1.95 18.50
N THR A 17 8.52 -2.87 17.79
CA THR A 17 8.46 -4.31 18.11
C THR A 17 9.30 -5.16 17.15
N TRP A 18 10.03 -4.54 16.22
CA TRP A 18 10.98 -5.26 15.38
C TRP A 18 12.13 -5.79 16.23
N PRO A 19 12.79 -6.88 15.82
CA PRO A 19 14.04 -7.29 16.45
C PRO A 19 15.04 -6.14 16.44
N ASP A 20 15.86 -6.08 17.48
CA ASP A 20 16.77 -4.95 17.72
C ASP A 20 17.74 -4.73 16.55
N VAL A 21 18.22 -5.82 15.95
CA VAL A 21 19.10 -5.77 14.77
C VAL A 21 18.45 -5.10 13.56
N ASP A 22 17.15 -5.35 13.33
CA ASP A 22 16.41 -4.77 12.21
C ASP A 22 16.07 -3.30 12.48
N ARG A 23 15.66 -2.99 13.71
CA ARG A 23 15.32 -1.62 14.12
C ARG A 23 16.56 -0.72 14.05
N HIS A 24 17.69 -1.17 14.59
CA HIS A 24 18.94 -0.42 14.54
C HIS A 24 19.42 -0.20 13.09
N ALA A 25 19.38 -1.26 12.26
CA ALA A 25 19.74 -1.14 10.86
C ALA A 25 18.82 -0.17 10.09
N TRP A 26 17.53 -0.16 10.39
CA TRP A 26 16.58 0.80 9.82
C TRP A 26 16.85 2.24 10.25
N GLU A 27 17.14 2.45 11.54
CA GLU A 27 17.49 3.77 12.09
C GLU A 27 18.77 4.31 11.43
N MET A 28 19.81 3.50 11.32
CA MET A 28 21.05 3.85 10.61
C MET A 28 20.80 4.17 9.13
N ALA A 29 19.97 3.38 8.45
CA ALA A 29 19.61 3.64 7.06
C ALA A 29 18.85 4.97 6.87
N ARG A 30 18.10 5.40 7.89
CA ARG A 30 17.28 6.62 7.89
C ARG A 30 18.00 7.84 8.44
N ALA A 31 19.11 7.66 9.15
CA ALA A 31 19.91 8.75 9.69
C ALA A 31 20.40 9.65 8.55
N GLY A 32 20.11 10.94 8.67
CA GLY A 32 20.82 11.95 7.88
C GLY A 32 22.27 12.01 8.34
N SER A 33 23.19 12.29 7.43
CA SER A 33 24.59 12.48 7.80
C SER A 33 24.90 13.92 8.22
N ASP A 34 25.93 14.04 9.06
CA ASP A 34 26.74 15.25 9.16
C ASP A 34 27.34 15.56 7.76
N PRO A 35 27.59 16.84 7.40
CA PRO A 35 28.31 17.20 6.16
C PRO A 35 29.57 16.39 5.81
N LEU A 36 30.21 15.73 6.79
CA LEU A 36 31.41 14.92 6.59
C LEU A 36 31.16 13.40 6.51
N ASP A 37 29.95 12.93 6.81
CA ASP A 37 29.58 11.52 6.76
C ASP A 37 28.72 11.21 5.52
N ASP A 38 28.78 9.96 5.05
CA ASP A 38 27.86 9.49 4.02
C ASP A 38 26.45 9.30 4.61
N PRO A 39 25.40 9.87 4.00
CA PRO A 39 24.04 9.71 4.50
C PRO A 39 23.60 8.25 4.39
N GLY A 40 22.77 7.81 5.33
CA GLY A 40 22.14 6.50 5.26
C GLY A 40 21.42 6.30 3.92
N LEU A 41 21.41 5.06 3.41
CA LEU A 41 20.88 4.75 2.07
C LEU A 41 19.40 5.11 1.89
N ALA A 42 18.65 5.26 2.99
CA ALA A 42 17.27 5.69 2.99
C ALA A 42 17.07 7.11 3.52
N ALA A 43 18.09 7.88 3.89
CA ALA A 43 17.96 9.21 4.51
C ALA A 43 17.10 10.17 3.67
N HIS A 44 17.33 10.17 2.35
CA HIS A 44 16.63 11.00 1.38
C HIS A 44 15.18 10.55 1.07
N TRP A 45 14.73 9.41 1.62
CA TRP A 45 13.36 8.96 1.37
C TRP A 45 12.35 9.92 2.00
N ARG A 46 11.32 10.24 1.23
CA ARG A 46 10.11 10.92 1.74
C ARG A 46 9.45 10.04 2.81
N ALA A 47 8.81 10.68 3.79
CA ALA A 47 8.10 10.00 4.88
C ALA A 47 7.15 8.89 4.37
N VAL A 48 6.31 9.19 3.36
CA VAL A 48 5.39 8.22 2.75
C VAL A 48 6.10 6.96 2.23
N THR A 49 7.30 7.10 1.66
CA THR A 49 8.08 5.95 1.18
C THR A 49 8.63 5.15 2.35
N ALA A 50 9.16 5.82 3.37
CA ALA A 50 9.68 5.20 4.58
C ALA A 50 8.58 4.44 5.34
N ASP A 51 7.44 5.07 5.60
CA ASP A 51 6.30 4.50 6.31
C ASP A 51 5.75 3.27 5.58
N HIS A 52 5.66 3.34 4.24
CA HIS A 52 5.20 2.21 3.45
C HIS A 52 6.20 1.05 3.46
N THR A 53 7.51 1.34 3.42
CA THR A 53 8.53 0.30 3.55
C THR A 53 8.50 -0.35 4.94
N VAL A 54 8.35 0.44 6.02
CA VAL A 54 8.14 -0.06 7.38
C VAL A 54 6.90 -0.95 7.45
N LEU A 55 5.77 -0.51 6.89
CA LEU A 55 4.55 -1.29 6.86
C LEU A 55 4.74 -2.65 6.17
N CYS A 56 5.34 -2.66 4.98
CA CYS A 56 5.56 -3.88 4.21
C CYS A 56 6.56 -4.84 4.88
N TYR A 57 7.64 -4.31 5.45
CA TYR A 57 8.63 -5.10 6.17
C TYR A 57 8.06 -5.66 7.48
N GLY A 58 7.25 -4.87 8.20
CA GLY A 58 6.52 -5.33 9.39
C GLY A 58 5.57 -6.50 9.10
N HIS A 59 4.93 -6.53 7.93
CA HIS A 59 4.13 -7.70 7.50
C HIS A 59 4.98 -8.94 7.21
N TRP A 60 6.19 -8.75 6.68
CA TRP A 60 7.14 -9.85 6.50
C TRP A 60 7.57 -10.44 7.84
N LEU A 61 7.94 -9.59 8.80
CA LEU A 61 8.28 -10.02 10.15
C LEU A 61 7.10 -10.70 10.87
N ALA A 62 5.88 -10.20 10.69
CA ALA A 62 4.67 -10.82 11.24
C ALA A 62 4.44 -12.22 10.69
N TRP A 63 4.62 -12.39 9.38
CA TRP A 63 4.53 -13.69 8.76
C TRP A 63 5.65 -14.63 9.24
N LEU A 64 6.89 -14.16 9.35
CA LEU A 64 7.97 -14.97 9.92
C LEU A 64 7.67 -15.42 11.35
N ALA A 65 7.14 -14.53 12.19
CA ALA A 65 6.77 -14.84 13.56
C ALA A 65 5.67 -15.92 13.62
N ASP A 66 4.61 -15.74 12.83
CA ASP A 66 3.50 -16.70 12.70
C ASP A 66 3.99 -18.09 12.25
N GLN A 67 4.99 -18.14 11.36
CA GLN A 67 5.58 -19.40 10.90
C GLN A 67 6.66 -19.96 11.84
N SER A 68 6.92 -19.33 13.00
CA SER A 68 8.04 -19.68 13.90
C SER A 68 9.41 -19.65 13.22
N LEU A 69 9.58 -18.77 12.24
CA LEU A 69 10.81 -18.56 11.46
C LEU A 69 11.53 -17.26 11.80
N LEU A 70 10.96 -16.43 12.68
CA LEU A 70 11.56 -15.18 13.11
C LEU A 70 12.65 -15.46 14.16
N ASP A 71 13.89 -15.57 13.70
CA ASP A 71 15.06 -15.54 14.57
C ASP A 71 15.45 -14.08 14.84
N PRO A 72 15.38 -13.56 16.08
CA PRO A 72 15.64 -12.16 16.36
C PRO A 72 17.12 -11.76 16.24
N VAL A 73 18.07 -12.70 16.23
CA VAL A 73 19.50 -12.38 16.15
C VAL A 73 20.05 -12.36 14.72
N LEU A 74 19.37 -13.00 13.76
CA LEU A 74 19.80 -12.96 12.36
C LEU A 74 19.70 -11.54 11.78
N PRO A 75 20.65 -11.11 10.96
CA PRO A 75 20.52 -9.84 10.25
C PRO A 75 19.33 -9.89 9.26
N PRO A 76 18.82 -8.73 8.80
CA PRO A 76 17.65 -8.66 7.92
C PRO A 76 17.73 -9.56 6.68
N ASP A 77 18.90 -9.62 6.04
CA ASP A 77 19.20 -10.42 4.86
C ASP A 77 19.36 -11.91 5.15
N GLY A 78 19.86 -12.28 6.34
CA GLY A 78 19.92 -13.67 6.81
C GLY A 78 18.53 -14.33 6.93
N ARG A 79 17.47 -13.52 6.97
CA ARG A 79 16.09 -14.00 6.93
C ARG A 79 15.54 -14.19 5.51
N ILE A 80 16.18 -13.62 4.50
CA ILE A 80 15.73 -13.63 3.10
C ILE A 80 16.30 -14.84 2.36
N THR A 81 15.59 -15.97 2.46
CA THR A 81 15.89 -17.17 1.65
C THR A 81 14.83 -17.37 0.58
N ARG A 82 15.16 -18.14 -0.48
CA ARG A 82 14.23 -18.42 -1.58
C ARG A 82 13.00 -19.18 -1.11
N GLU A 83 13.19 -20.08 -0.15
CA GLU A 83 12.16 -20.92 0.46
C GLU A 83 11.20 -20.05 1.25
N ARG A 84 11.73 -19.18 2.13
CA ARG A 84 10.90 -18.28 2.94
C ARG A 84 10.15 -17.28 2.07
N VAL A 85 10.79 -16.73 1.04
CA VAL A 85 10.10 -15.82 0.09
C VAL A 85 9.02 -16.55 -0.71
N HIS A 86 9.20 -17.81 -1.08
CA HIS A 86 8.13 -18.62 -1.69
C HIS A 86 6.94 -18.83 -0.74
N GLY A 87 7.21 -19.19 0.51
CA GLY A 87 6.17 -19.33 1.54
C GLY A 87 5.39 -18.03 1.73
N TYR A 88 6.10 -16.90 1.80
CA TYR A 88 5.48 -15.60 1.94
C TYR A 88 4.65 -15.21 0.70
N LEU A 89 5.13 -15.48 -0.51
CA LEU A 89 4.35 -15.27 -1.73
C LEU A 89 3.06 -16.10 -1.74
N ALA A 90 3.10 -17.36 -1.27
CA ALA A 90 1.91 -18.18 -1.13
C ALA A 90 0.93 -17.58 -0.13
N TYR A 91 1.42 -17.09 1.01
CA TYR A 91 0.61 -16.37 2.01
C TYR A 91 -0.04 -15.10 1.43
N LEU A 92 0.74 -14.24 0.76
CA LEU A 92 0.23 -12.98 0.19
C LEU A 92 -0.86 -13.23 -0.87
N ARG A 93 -0.70 -14.28 -1.71
CA ARG A 93 -1.66 -14.64 -2.77
C ARG A 93 -3.05 -15.00 -2.27
N ARG A 94 -3.18 -15.42 -1.00
CA ARG A 94 -4.49 -15.75 -0.40
C ARG A 94 -5.39 -14.53 -0.28
N SER A 95 -4.82 -13.34 -0.16
CA SER A 95 -5.56 -12.13 0.22
C SER A 95 -5.33 -10.95 -0.72
N LEU A 96 -4.15 -10.81 -1.30
CA LEU A 96 -3.77 -9.62 -2.07
C LEU A 96 -3.97 -9.76 -3.58
N ALA A 97 -4.19 -8.63 -4.25
CA ALA A 97 -4.18 -8.56 -5.71
C ALA A 97 -2.74 -8.63 -6.25
N PRO A 98 -2.52 -9.08 -7.51
CA PRO A 98 -1.17 -9.21 -8.09
C PRO A 98 -0.30 -7.97 -7.95
N LYS A 99 -0.86 -6.77 -8.20
CA LYS A 99 -0.11 -5.52 -8.08
C LYS A 99 0.33 -5.24 -6.64
N SER A 100 -0.53 -5.51 -5.65
CA SER A 100 -0.19 -5.37 -4.24
C SER A 100 0.91 -6.34 -3.83
N ILE A 101 0.86 -7.59 -4.28
CA ILE A 101 1.92 -8.59 -4.03
C ILE A 101 3.25 -8.08 -4.58
N ALA A 102 3.26 -7.58 -5.82
CA ALA A 102 4.46 -7.04 -6.42
C ALA A 102 5.03 -5.87 -5.60
N THR A 103 4.18 -4.94 -5.15
CA THR A 103 4.58 -3.86 -4.25
C THR A 103 5.16 -4.38 -2.93
N MET A 104 4.56 -5.38 -2.29
CA MET A 104 5.07 -5.97 -1.04
C MET A 104 6.48 -6.52 -1.23
N ILE A 105 6.75 -7.23 -2.33
CA ILE A 105 8.08 -7.80 -2.61
C ILE A 105 9.10 -6.73 -2.99
N THR A 106 8.70 -5.72 -3.78
CA THR A 106 9.56 -4.55 -4.06
C THR A 106 9.95 -3.84 -2.76
N ARG A 107 9.00 -3.63 -1.84
CA ARG A 107 9.26 -2.97 -0.56
C ARG A 107 10.11 -3.82 0.39
N LEU A 108 9.90 -5.13 0.40
CA LEU A 108 10.75 -6.08 1.13
C LEU A 108 12.21 -5.99 0.65
N HIS A 109 12.42 -6.01 -0.66
CA HIS A 109 13.74 -5.82 -1.25
C HIS A 109 14.36 -4.48 -0.86
N GLU A 110 13.62 -3.37 -0.99
CA GLU A 110 14.14 -2.04 -0.65
C GLU A 110 14.49 -1.91 0.83
N ALA A 111 13.67 -2.48 1.72
CA ALA A 111 13.96 -2.51 3.16
C ALA A 111 15.30 -3.20 3.43
N VAL A 112 15.48 -4.42 2.91
CA VAL A 112 16.69 -5.21 3.16
C VAL A 112 17.91 -4.57 2.49
N ARG A 113 17.76 -4.00 1.29
CA ARG A 113 18.86 -3.29 0.59
C ARG A 113 19.46 -2.15 1.42
N VAL A 114 18.62 -1.40 2.13
CA VAL A 114 19.09 -0.26 2.93
C VAL A 114 19.55 -0.68 4.33
N MET A 115 18.96 -1.73 4.91
CA MET A 115 19.31 -2.23 6.24
C MET A 115 20.53 -3.17 6.24
N ALA A 116 20.79 -3.87 5.15
CA ALA A 116 21.94 -4.74 4.98
C ALA A 116 22.68 -4.41 3.67
N PRO A 117 23.42 -3.27 3.62
CA PRO A 117 24.21 -2.92 2.45
C PRO A 117 25.22 -4.03 2.14
N GLY A 118 25.24 -4.51 0.89
CA GLY A 118 26.12 -5.61 0.47
C GLY A 118 25.46 -7.00 0.46
N ALA A 119 24.22 -7.13 0.94
CA ALA A 119 23.48 -8.38 0.84
C ALA A 119 23.26 -8.82 -0.62
N ASP A 120 23.51 -10.10 -0.91
CA ASP A 120 23.22 -10.71 -2.23
C ASP A 120 21.74 -11.07 -2.39
N ILE A 121 20.91 -10.03 -2.49
CA ILE A 121 19.46 -10.14 -2.65
C ILE A 121 18.99 -9.67 -4.04
N GLY A 122 19.89 -9.58 -5.02
CA GLY A 122 19.57 -9.13 -6.38
C GLY A 122 18.45 -9.96 -7.03
N TRP A 123 18.40 -11.26 -6.70
CA TRP A 123 17.35 -12.17 -7.16
C TRP A 123 15.96 -11.79 -6.66
N LEU A 124 15.84 -11.15 -5.49
CA LEU A 124 14.56 -10.70 -4.95
C LEU A 124 14.01 -9.53 -5.77
N ARG A 125 14.90 -8.63 -6.23
CA ARG A 125 14.55 -7.56 -7.17
C ARG A 125 14.07 -8.12 -8.50
N THR A 126 14.75 -9.12 -9.04
CA THR A 126 14.30 -9.83 -10.26
C THR A 126 12.92 -10.46 -10.08
N ALA A 127 12.67 -11.09 -8.91
CA ALA A 127 11.36 -11.65 -8.60
C ALA A 127 10.26 -10.56 -8.54
N ALA A 128 10.55 -9.42 -7.90
CA ALA A 128 9.65 -8.27 -7.85
C ALA A 128 9.29 -7.77 -9.26
N SER A 129 10.28 -7.55 -10.13
CA SER A 129 10.05 -7.09 -11.50
C SER A 129 9.20 -8.07 -12.32
N ARG A 130 9.41 -9.39 -12.16
CA ARG A 130 8.57 -10.40 -12.81
C ARG A 130 7.13 -10.36 -12.32
N LEU A 131 6.92 -10.20 -11.01
CA LEU A 131 5.58 -10.04 -10.44
C LEU A 131 4.90 -8.77 -10.95
N GLU A 132 5.64 -7.67 -11.09
CA GLU A 132 5.11 -6.42 -11.64
C GLU A 132 4.69 -6.57 -13.10
N ALA A 133 5.50 -7.23 -13.93
CA ALA A 133 5.17 -7.51 -15.33
C ALA A 133 3.95 -8.42 -15.47
N GLN A 134 3.82 -9.42 -14.60
CA GLN A 134 2.67 -10.34 -14.57
C GLN A 134 1.40 -9.72 -13.99
N ALA A 135 1.52 -8.65 -13.20
CA ALA A 135 0.40 -7.97 -12.57
C ALA A 135 -0.42 -7.11 -13.54
N VAL A 136 -0.52 -7.52 -14.82
CA VAL A 136 -1.29 -6.91 -15.92
C VAL A 136 -2.52 -6.18 -15.37
N PRO A 137 -2.75 -4.89 -15.71
CA PRO A 137 -3.79 -4.10 -15.07
C PRO A 137 -5.16 -4.78 -15.20
N ALA A 138 -5.66 -5.38 -14.13
CA ALA A 138 -6.96 -6.06 -14.10
C ALA A 138 -8.16 -5.10 -14.29
N ARG A 139 -7.91 -3.79 -14.40
CA ARG A 139 -8.83 -2.77 -14.88
C ARG A 139 -8.04 -1.78 -15.70
N SER A 140 -8.45 -1.60 -16.94
CA SER A 140 -8.07 -0.41 -17.69
C SER A 140 -8.46 0.81 -16.85
N LYS A 141 -7.60 1.82 -16.82
CA LYS A 141 -7.93 3.14 -16.28
C LYS A 141 -9.26 3.67 -16.88
N MET A 142 -9.61 3.20 -18.09
CA MET A 142 -10.86 3.47 -18.80
C MET A 142 -12.11 2.94 -18.07
N ASP A 143 -12.10 1.75 -17.48
CA ASP A 143 -13.30 1.24 -16.78
C ASP A 143 -13.66 2.11 -15.57
N ARG A 144 -12.66 2.65 -14.86
CA ARG A 144 -12.88 3.61 -13.77
C ARG A 144 -13.36 4.97 -14.25
N LEU A 145 -12.90 5.43 -15.42
CA LEU A 145 -13.39 6.66 -16.05
C LEU A 145 -14.86 6.52 -16.48
N VAL A 146 -15.26 5.35 -16.98
CA VAL A 146 -16.66 5.06 -17.34
C VAL A 146 -17.55 5.03 -16.09
N GLU A 147 -17.09 4.45 -14.98
CA GLU A 147 -17.87 4.47 -13.73
C GLU A 147 -18.03 5.90 -13.16
N THR A 148 -17.01 6.75 -13.24
CA THR A 148 -17.15 8.16 -12.82
C THR A 148 -18.15 8.91 -13.70
N ASN A 149 -18.09 8.76 -15.02
CA ASN A 149 -19.06 9.40 -15.92
C ASN A 149 -20.49 8.90 -15.67
N ARG A 150 -20.66 7.60 -15.40
CA ARG A 150 -21.98 7.05 -15.04
C ARG A 150 -22.50 7.56 -13.70
N LEU A 151 -21.63 7.83 -12.73
CA LEU A 151 -22.00 8.46 -11.46
C LEU A 151 -22.39 9.93 -11.65
N VAL A 152 -21.72 10.66 -12.54
CA VAL A 152 -22.09 12.04 -12.88
C VAL A 152 -23.43 12.07 -13.61
N GLU A 153 -23.66 11.19 -14.59
CA GLU A 153 -24.96 11.07 -15.27
C GLU A 153 -26.09 10.69 -14.31
N ALA A 154 -25.86 9.75 -13.40
CA ALA A 154 -26.84 9.39 -12.37
C ALA A 154 -27.12 10.56 -11.43
N GLY A 155 -26.07 11.29 -11.00
CA GLY A 155 -26.22 12.49 -10.19
C GLY A 155 -27.01 13.59 -10.90
N LEU A 156 -26.74 13.84 -12.19
CA LEU A 156 -27.47 14.81 -13.01
C LEU A 156 -28.92 14.41 -13.22
N ARG A 157 -29.19 13.11 -13.42
CA ARG A 157 -30.56 12.59 -13.58
C ARG A 157 -31.36 12.75 -12.28
N LEU A 158 -30.77 12.43 -11.13
CA LEU A 158 -31.39 12.63 -9.81
C LEU A 158 -31.64 14.11 -9.51
N MET A 159 -30.73 15.01 -9.91
CA MET A 159 -30.92 16.46 -9.77
C MET A 159 -32.03 16.99 -10.68
N SER A 160 -32.12 16.49 -11.92
CA SER A 160 -33.18 16.85 -12.87
C SER A 160 -34.56 16.34 -12.41
N GLU A 161 -34.64 15.12 -11.89
CA GLU A 161 -35.86 14.53 -11.31
C GLU A 161 -36.31 15.27 -10.04
N ALA A 162 -35.36 15.73 -9.22
CA ALA A 162 -35.67 16.55 -8.05
C ALA A 162 -36.17 17.95 -8.42
N GLN A 163 -35.64 18.56 -9.49
CA GLN A 163 -36.09 19.86 -10.00
C GLN A 163 -37.48 19.78 -10.66
N SER A 164 -37.79 18.68 -11.35
CA SER A 164 -39.10 18.46 -11.96
C SER A 164 -40.18 18.06 -10.95
N LYS A 165 -39.81 17.43 -9.82
CA LYS A 165 -40.71 17.23 -8.67
C LYS A 165 -40.90 18.49 -7.82
N ARG A 166 -40.01 19.49 -7.95
CA ARG A 166 -40.10 20.79 -7.28
C ARG A 166 -40.72 21.85 -8.19
N ASN A 167 -41.90 21.57 -8.73
CA ASN A 167 -42.84 22.62 -9.11
C ASN A 167 -44.27 22.11 -8.90
N PRO A 168 -44.94 22.57 -7.84
CA PRO A 168 -45.87 23.66 -8.07
C PRO A 168 -45.88 24.67 -6.92
N ARG A 169 -45.51 25.92 -7.21
CA ARG A 169 -46.26 27.08 -6.69
C ARG A 169 -46.30 28.17 -7.73
N THR A 170 -47.27 28.02 -8.62
CA THR A 170 -47.85 29.09 -9.42
C THR A 170 -48.27 30.23 -8.49
N ARG A 171 -47.83 31.43 -8.85
CA ARG A 171 -48.25 32.72 -8.30
C ARG A 171 -49.77 32.88 -8.52
N ALA A 172 -50.51 33.26 -7.50
CA ALA A 172 -51.85 33.82 -7.67
C ALA A 172 -51.94 35.12 -6.90
N SER A 173 -51.88 36.22 -7.65
CA SER A 173 -52.35 37.53 -7.20
C SER A 173 -53.86 37.45 -6.98
N THR A 174 -54.38 38.07 -5.92
CA THR A 174 -55.77 38.52 -5.88
C THR A 174 -55.80 39.87 -5.15
N THR A 175 -56.27 40.86 -5.90
CA THR A 175 -56.65 42.22 -5.52
C THR A 175 -57.76 42.25 -4.48
N ALA A 176 -57.75 43.21 -3.55
CA ALA A 176 -58.96 43.86 -3.03
C ALA A 176 -58.63 45.22 -2.39
N THR A 177 -59.48 46.19 -2.74
CA THR A 177 -59.55 47.60 -2.36
C THR A 177 -60.59 47.79 -1.24
N ASP A 178 -60.37 48.81 -0.39
CA ASP A 178 -61.28 49.56 0.51
C ASP A 178 -62.09 48.87 1.63
N CYS A 179 -61.85 49.36 2.86
CA CYS A 179 -62.77 50.19 3.66
C CYS A 179 -62.00 50.92 4.78
#